data_AF-A0A3C1Z8G5-F1
#
_entry.id   AF-A0A3C1Z8G5-F1
#
_cell.length_a   1.000
_cell.length_b   1.000
_cell.length_c   1.000
_cell.angle_alpha   90.00
_cell.angle_beta   90.00
_cell.angle_gamma   90.00
#
_symmetry.space_group_name_H-M   'P 1'
#
loop_
_entity.id
_entity.type
_entity.pdbx_description
1 polymer ?
#
loop_
_entity_poly.entity_id
_entity_poly.type
_entity_poly.pdbx_seq_one_letter_code
_entity_poly.pdbx_strand_id
1 'polypeptide(L)'
;MVIGLVLLLVACNSDRPEPAEVELSSVGVRVRLTRVATHPFLARYRLTLHVAGRQGCEATAELFPDTGYAGRRNLYQQTSGAITVLGQYDARVVDPSSCAIRLVEFQTLAGQATYLGMFDVDAQKRWQFLPPSVRPERPFEKL
;
A
#
# COMPACT_ATOMS: atom_id res chain seq x y z
N MET A 1 -25.38 -4.73 -47.36
CA MET A 1 -24.92 -3.88 -46.24
C MET A 1 -24.67 -4.78 -45.05
N VAL A 2 -23.40 -5.13 -44.77
CA VAL A 2 -23.04 -5.87 -43.56
C VAL A 2 -22.64 -4.83 -42.52
N ILE A 3 -23.50 -4.61 -41.52
CA ILE A 3 -23.18 -3.78 -40.36
C ILE A 3 -22.29 -4.65 -39.46
N GLY A 4 -20.98 -4.48 -39.60
CA GLY A 4 -19.98 -5.11 -38.75
C GLY A 4 -20.04 -4.50 -37.35
N LEU A 5 -20.53 -5.28 -36.39
CA LEU A 5 -20.56 -4.94 -34.97
C LEU A 5 -19.11 -4.89 -34.44
N VAL A 6 -18.53 -3.69 -34.39
CA VAL A 6 -17.23 -3.45 -33.74
C VAL A 6 -17.45 -3.49 -32.23
N LEU A 7 -17.18 -4.64 -31.62
CA LEU A 7 -17.02 -4.78 -30.18
C LEU A 7 -15.76 -4.01 -29.76
N LEU A 8 -15.95 -2.76 -29.32
CA LEU A 8 -14.92 -1.99 -28.63
C LEU A 8 -14.63 -2.70 -27.29
N LEU A 9 -13.56 -3.49 -27.26
CA LEU A 9 -12.97 -4.04 -26.04
C LEU A 9 -12.41 -2.86 -25.22
N VAL A 10 -13.26 -2.25 -24.40
CA VAL A 10 -12.83 -1.21 -23.46
C VAL A 10 -11.94 -1.89 -22.41
N ALA A 11 -10.68 -1.47 -22.31
CA ALA A 11 -9.76 -1.93 -21.28
C ALA A 11 -10.37 -1.69 -19.88
N CYS A 12 -10.42 -2.74 -19.05
CA CYS A 12 -11.11 -2.68 -17.75
C CYS A 12 -10.29 -1.96 -16.66
N ASN A 13 -8.98 -1.81 -16.84
CA ASN A 13 -8.16 -1.01 -15.95
C ASN A 13 -8.09 0.43 -16.43
N SER A 14 -8.55 1.36 -15.60
CA SER A 14 -8.34 2.78 -15.82
C SER A 14 -7.01 3.23 -15.22
N ASP A 15 -6.30 4.14 -15.88
CA ASP A 15 -5.11 4.82 -15.34
C ASP A 15 -5.46 5.84 -14.23
N ARG A 16 -6.68 5.77 -13.68
CA ARG A 16 -7.14 6.62 -12.59
C ARG A 16 -6.47 6.18 -11.29
N PRO A 17 -5.92 7.12 -10.50
CA PRO A 17 -5.42 6.81 -9.17
C PRO A 17 -6.51 6.27 -8.24
N GLU A 18 -6.21 5.17 -7.56
CA GLU A 18 -7.05 4.56 -6.54
C GLU A 18 -6.34 4.69 -5.17
N PRO A 19 -6.68 5.71 -4.36
CA PRO A 19 -6.10 5.89 -3.03
C PRO A 19 -6.80 5.01 -1.98
N ALA A 20 -6.03 4.52 -1.01
CA ALA A 20 -6.53 3.97 0.24
C ALA A 20 -5.78 4.62 1.41
N GLU A 21 -6.47 4.90 2.51
CA GLU A 21 -5.95 5.72 3.60
C GLU A 21 -6.28 5.14 4.98
N VAL A 22 -5.40 5.43 5.95
CA VAL A 22 -5.64 5.21 7.37
C VAL A 22 -5.02 6.34 8.19
N GLU A 23 -5.73 6.78 9.23
CA GLU A 23 -5.22 7.70 10.24
C GLU A 23 -4.72 6.89 11.44
N LEU A 24 -3.42 7.00 11.75
CA LEU A 24 -2.79 6.33 12.88
C LEU A 24 -2.73 7.27 14.08
N SER A 25 -3.85 7.36 14.81
CA SER A 25 -4.00 8.31 15.92
C SER A 25 -2.97 8.17 17.05
N SER A 26 -2.42 6.96 17.25
CA SER A 26 -1.39 6.67 18.26
C SER A 26 -0.08 7.43 18.02
N VAL A 27 0.23 7.74 16.77
CA VAL A 27 1.48 8.38 16.33
C VAL A 27 1.25 9.67 15.53
N GLY A 28 -0.02 10.02 15.26
CA GLY A 28 -0.38 11.27 14.62
C GLY A 28 0.07 11.37 13.16
N VAL A 29 0.00 10.26 12.42
CA VAL A 29 0.26 10.26 10.97
C VAL A 29 -0.90 9.66 10.19
N ARG A 30 -1.19 10.25 9.04
CA ARG A 30 -2.02 9.67 7.99
C ARG A 30 -1.14 8.96 6.99
N VAL A 31 -1.45 7.69 6.74
CA VAL A 31 -0.78 6.88 5.73
C VAL A 31 -1.74 6.66 4.58
N ARG A 32 -1.31 7.03 3.37
CA ARG A 32 -2.05 6.85 2.13
C ARG A 32 -1.23 5.99 1.18
N LEU A 33 -1.83 4.96 0.63
CA LEU A 33 -1.23 4.14 -0.41
C LEU A 33 -2.11 4.21 -1.66
N THR A 34 -1.55 4.81 -2.71
CA THR A 34 -2.25 4.98 -3.99
C THR A 34 -1.73 3.97 -4.98
N ARG A 35 -2.64 3.27 -5.65
CA ARG A 35 -2.29 2.42 -6.80
C ARG A 35 -2.75 3.07 -8.10
N VAL A 36 -1.98 2.91 -9.16
CA VAL A 36 -2.33 3.34 -10.52
C VAL A 36 -2.03 2.17 -11.45
N ALA A 37 -3.01 1.77 -12.26
CA ALA A 37 -2.82 0.69 -13.22
C ALA A 37 -1.67 1.04 -14.19
N THR A 38 -0.83 0.06 -14.49
CA THR A 38 0.25 0.18 -15.49
C THR A 38 0.04 -0.74 -16.69
N HIS A 39 -1.07 -1.49 -16.69
CA HIS A 39 -1.42 -2.39 -17.77
C HIS A 39 -2.96 -2.46 -17.94
N PRO A 40 -3.48 -2.40 -19.18
CA PRO A 40 -4.93 -2.33 -19.45
C PRO A 40 -5.72 -3.58 -19.03
N PHE A 41 -5.04 -4.74 -18.94
CA PHE A 41 -5.69 -6.04 -18.70
C PHE A 41 -5.12 -6.83 -17.51
N LEU A 42 -3.93 -6.49 -17.04
CA LEU A 42 -3.25 -7.25 -15.99
C LEU A 42 -3.36 -6.48 -14.68
N ALA A 43 -3.43 -7.19 -13.56
CA ALA A 43 -3.41 -6.61 -12.22
C ALA A 43 -2.00 -6.08 -11.87
N ARG A 44 -1.51 -5.14 -12.67
CA ARG A 44 -0.21 -4.51 -12.50
C ARG A 44 -0.40 -3.05 -12.15
N TYR A 45 0.24 -2.63 -11.07
CA TYR A 45 0.06 -1.30 -10.52
C TYR A 45 1.38 -0.70 -10.07
N ARG A 46 1.55 0.59 -10.33
CA ARG A 46 2.52 1.40 -9.59
C ARG A 46 1.90 1.76 -8.25
N LEU A 47 2.70 1.67 -7.19
CA LEU A 47 2.29 1.98 -5.83
C LEU A 47 3.05 3.19 -5.30
N THR A 48 2.32 4.12 -4.69
CA THR A 48 2.89 5.34 -4.12
C THR A 48 2.42 5.47 -2.67
N LEU A 49 3.38 5.50 -1.76
CA LEU A 49 3.18 5.77 -0.35
C LEU A 49 3.25 7.27 -0.13
N HIS A 50 2.25 7.82 0.53
CA HIS A 50 2.22 9.20 1.00
C HIS A 50 1.96 9.21 2.50
N VAL A 51 2.73 9.99 3.24
CA VAL A 51 2.59 10.16 4.70
C VAL A 51 2.40 11.64 4.98
N ALA A 52 1.43 11.97 5.85
CA ALA A 52 1.25 13.30 6.38
C ALA A 52 1.18 13.26 7.91
N GLY A 53 1.93 14.12 8.58
CA GLY A 53 1.99 14.22 10.05
C GLY A 53 1.26 15.44 10.60
N ARG A 54 0.99 15.45 11.91
CA ARG A 54 0.25 16.53 12.60
C ARG A 54 0.87 17.93 12.46
N GLN A 55 2.18 18.04 12.29
CA GLN A 55 2.89 19.32 12.19
C GLN A 55 3.12 19.78 10.75
N GLY A 56 2.32 19.26 9.81
CA GLY A 56 2.41 19.64 8.40
C GLY A 56 3.62 19.04 7.66
N CYS A 57 4.36 18.12 8.28
CA CYS A 57 5.31 17.31 7.53
C CYS A 57 4.54 16.40 6.57
N GLU A 58 5.11 16.21 5.38
CA GLU A 58 4.63 15.25 4.41
C GLU A 58 5.80 14.64 3.65
N ALA A 59 5.62 13.41 3.19
CA ALA A 59 6.60 12.72 2.37
C ALA A 59 5.91 11.74 1.44
N THR A 60 6.54 11.51 0.29
CA THR A 60 6.09 10.55 -0.70
C THR A 60 7.24 9.63 -1.12
N ALA A 61 6.94 8.34 -1.34
CA ALA A 61 7.89 7.38 -1.89
C ALA A 61 7.18 6.40 -2.83
N GLU A 62 7.84 6.04 -3.92
CA GLU A 62 7.41 4.89 -4.73
C GLU A 62 7.75 3.58 -4.01
N LEU A 63 6.82 2.62 -4.05
CA LEU A 63 7.03 1.28 -3.52
C LEU A 63 7.33 0.32 -4.65
N PHE A 64 7.83 -0.88 -4.32
CA PHE A 64 7.90 -1.96 -5.29
C PHE A 64 6.51 -2.15 -5.93
N PRO A 65 6.40 -2.25 -7.27
CA PRO A 65 5.11 -2.30 -7.95
C PRO A 65 4.35 -3.59 -7.65
N ASP A 66 3.03 -3.57 -7.83
CA ASP A 66 2.26 -4.79 -7.93
C ASP A 66 2.47 -5.40 -9.32
N THR A 67 2.98 -6.63 -9.37
CA THR A 67 3.26 -7.37 -10.60
C THR A 67 2.19 -8.42 -10.93
N GLY A 68 1.06 -8.44 -10.21
CA GLY A 68 -0.05 -9.38 -10.42
C GLY A 68 -0.58 -9.99 -9.12
N TYR A 69 0.24 -10.01 -8.08
CA TYR A 69 -0.05 -10.62 -6.77
C TYR A 69 0.68 -9.93 -5.60
N ALA A 70 1.45 -8.88 -5.88
CA ALA A 70 2.40 -8.26 -4.96
C ALA A 70 1.92 -6.89 -4.47
N GLY A 71 0.61 -6.60 -4.55
CA GLY A 71 0.02 -5.32 -4.17
C GLY A 71 -0.18 -5.10 -2.67
N ARG A 72 -0.35 -6.18 -1.89
CA ARG A 72 -0.61 -6.13 -0.45
C ARG A 72 0.51 -5.40 0.30
N ARG A 73 0.17 -4.49 1.22
CA ARG A 73 1.14 -3.87 2.14
C ARG A 73 0.64 -3.99 3.58
N ASN A 74 1.36 -4.71 4.42
CA ASN A 74 1.07 -4.77 5.86
C ASN A 74 1.62 -3.52 6.55
N LEU A 75 0.94 -3.08 7.59
CA LEU A 75 1.31 -1.92 8.37
C LEU A 75 1.57 -2.33 9.80
N TYR A 76 2.69 -1.88 10.36
CA TYR A 76 3.09 -2.18 11.72
C TYR A 76 3.54 -0.93 12.46
N GLN A 77 3.29 -0.87 13.76
CA GLN A 77 3.90 0.10 14.66
C GLN A 77 5.01 -0.59 15.44
N GLN A 78 6.23 -0.09 15.32
CA GLN A 78 7.37 -0.52 16.13
C GLN A 78 7.25 0.04 17.55
N THR A 79 7.94 -0.56 18.52
CA THR A 79 8.01 -0.03 19.90
C THR A 79 8.54 1.41 19.97
N SER A 80 9.39 1.81 19.01
CA SER A 80 9.89 3.19 18.86
C SER A 80 8.82 4.20 18.42
N GLY A 81 7.64 3.73 18.01
CA GLY A 81 6.61 4.53 17.36
C GLY A 81 6.77 4.64 15.84
N ALA A 82 7.90 4.19 15.27
CA ALA A 82 8.08 4.17 13.83
C ALA A 82 7.06 3.25 13.14
N ILE A 83 6.61 3.64 11.94
CA ILE A 83 5.64 2.87 11.16
C ILE A 83 6.36 2.11 10.06
N THR A 84 6.21 0.79 10.06
CA THR A 84 6.70 -0.08 8.98
C THR A 84 5.58 -0.31 7.98
N VAL A 85 5.84 0.01 6.71
CA VAL A 85 5.05 -0.43 5.55
C VAL A 85 5.78 -1.60 4.91
N LEU A 86 5.25 -2.80 5.06
CA LEU A 86 5.89 -4.04 4.61
C LEU A 86 5.20 -4.59 3.37
N GLY A 87 5.95 -4.74 2.28
CA GLY A 87 5.56 -5.49 1.09
C GLY A 87 6.28 -6.82 0.97
N GLN A 88 6.04 -7.52 -0.12
CA GLN A 88 6.71 -8.79 -0.43
C GLN A 88 8.18 -8.60 -0.80
N TYR A 89 8.51 -7.48 -1.47
CA TYR A 89 9.84 -7.24 -2.05
C TYR A 89 10.49 -5.94 -1.54
N ASP A 90 9.78 -5.13 -0.76
CA ASP A 90 10.31 -3.94 -0.13
C ASP A 90 9.74 -3.70 1.27
N ALA A 91 10.48 -2.96 2.08
CA ALA A 91 10.02 -2.46 3.37
C ALA A 91 10.38 -0.98 3.51
N ARG A 92 9.40 -0.17 3.91
CA ARG A 92 9.62 1.23 4.26
C ARG A 92 9.42 1.44 5.75
N VAL A 93 10.30 2.23 6.36
CA VAL A 93 10.13 2.72 7.73
C VAL A 93 9.87 4.21 7.67
N VAL A 94 8.81 4.64 8.34
CA VAL A 94 8.36 6.01 8.45
C VAL A 94 8.63 6.51 9.86
N ASP A 95 9.34 7.62 9.97
CA ASP A 95 9.47 8.38 11.21
C ASP A 95 8.27 9.33 11.36
N PRO A 96 7.39 9.16 12.36
CA PRO A 96 6.20 10.00 12.53
C PRO A 96 6.50 11.47 12.85
N SER A 97 7.68 11.77 13.39
CA SER A 97 8.04 13.14 13.80
C SER A 97 8.48 14.00 12.61
N SER A 98 9.13 13.39 11.62
CA SER A 98 9.71 14.07 10.46
C SER A 98 9.02 13.70 9.14
N CYS A 99 8.10 12.73 9.16
CA CYS A 99 7.53 12.06 7.99
C CYS A 99 8.57 11.35 7.11
N ALA A 100 9.84 11.25 7.51
CA ALA A 100 10.88 10.67 6.69
C ALA A 100 10.60 9.20 6.36
N ILE A 101 10.64 8.86 5.06
CA ILE A 101 10.40 7.51 4.56
C ILE A 101 11.73 6.91 4.11
N ARG A 102 12.16 5.80 4.72
CA ARG A 102 13.40 5.11 4.37
C ARG A 102 13.12 3.70 3.85
N LEU A 103 13.78 3.33 2.75
CA LEU A 103 13.89 1.91 2.37
C LEU A 103 14.80 1.21 3.37
N VAL A 104 14.38 0.05 3.86
CA VAL A 104 15.18 -0.75 4.78
C VAL A 104 15.23 -2.20 4.33
N GLU A 105 16.29 -2.91 4.72
CA GLU A 105 16.41 -4.34 4.50
C GLU A 105 15.52 -5.11 5.48
N PHE A 106 14.90 -6.21 5.03
CA PHE A 106 14.00 -7.02 5.86
C PHE A 106 14.63 -7.53 7.16
N GLN A 107 15.94 -7.81 7.14
CA GLN A 107 16.68 -8.29 8.31
C GLN A 107 16.73 -7.25 9.43
N THR A 108 16.65 -5.95 9.08
CA THR A 108 16.67 -4.84 10.04
C THR A 108 15.32 -4.63 10.74
N LEU A 109 14.25 -5.26 10.27
CA LEU A 109 12.92 -5.20 10.89
C LEU A 109 12.78 -6.11 12.12
N ALA A 110 13.87 -6.73 12.57
CA ALA A 110 13.88 -7.59 13.75
C ALA A 110 13.46 -6.81 15.00
N GLY A 111 12.32 -7.17 15.59
CA GLY A 111 11.81 -6.55 16.81
C GLY A 111 10.34 -6.86 17.07
N GLN A 112 9.85 -6.48 18.25
CA GLN A 112 8.42 -6.50 18.54
C GLN A 112 7.75 -5.34 17.79
N ALA A 113 6.74 -5.65 16.99
CA ALA A 113 5.93 -4.67 16.29
C ALA A 113 4.45 -5.07 16.39
N THR A 114 3.58 -4.08 16.55
CA THR A 114 2.14 -4.29 16.60
C THR A 114 1.58 -4.19 15.18
N TYR A 115 0.92 -5.26 14.72
CA TYR A 115 0.21 -5.25 13.45
C TYR A 115 -1.00 -4.29 13.52
N LEU A 116 -1.04 -3.33 12.60
CA LEU A 116 -2.07 -2.29 12.53
C LEU A 116 -3.13 -2.56 11.47
N GLY A 117 -2.87 -3.44 10.52
CA GLY A 117 -3.74 -3.70 9.37
C GLY A 117 -2.95 -3.84 8.07
N MET A 118 -3.66 -3.86 6.95
CA MET A 118 -3.04 -3.96 5.63
C MET A 118 -3.78 -3.15 4.58
N PHE A 119 -3.05 -2.65 3.59
CA PHE A 119 -3.61 -2.20 2.33
C PHE A 119 -3.71 -3.39 1.39
N ASP A 120 -4.92 -3.70 0.93
CA ASP A 120 -5.18 -4.82 0.03
C ASP A 120 -6.52 -4.62 -0.71
N VAL A 121 -6.80 -5.51 -1.65
CA VAL A 121 -8.14 -5.64 -2.21
C VAL A 121 -9.09 -6.36 -1.24
N ASP A 122 -10.29 -5.82 -1.13
CA ASP A 122 -11.37 -6.45 -0.39
C ASP A 122 -12.05 -7.58 -1.18
N ALA A 123 -13.08 -8.19 -0.59
CA ALA A 123 -13.85 -9.25 -1.24
C ALA A 123 -14.57 -8.77 -2.52
N GLN A 124 -14.84 -7.47 -2.62
CA GLN A 124 -15.46 -6.80 -3.76
C GLN A 124 -14.43 -6.20 -4.74
N LYS A 125 -13.15 -6.58 -4.62
CA LYS A 125 -12.03 -6.12 -5.46
C LYS A 125 -11.70 -4.63 -5.34
N ARG A 126 -12.15 -3.96 -4.29
CA ARG A 126 -11.84 -2.54 -4.03
C ARG A 126 -10.54 -2.43 -3.25
N TRP A 127 -9.70 -1.49 -3.67
CA TRP A 127 -8.48 -1.13 -2.96
C TRP A 127 -8.82 -0.35 -1.69
N GLN A 128 -8.43 -0.87 -0.53
CA GLN A 128 -8.70 -0.19 0.74
C GLN A 128 -7.72 -0.59 1.84
N PHE A 129 -7.75 0.16 2.93
CA PHE A 129 -7.15 -0.27 4.18
C PHE A 129 -8.10 -1.23 4.91
N LEU A 130 -7.56 -2.34 5.40
CA LEU A 130 -8.26 -3.38 6.12
C LEU A 130 -7.70 -3.46 7.55
N PRO A 131 -8.49 -3.12 8.58
CA PRO A 131 -8.03 -3.20 9.96
C PRO A 131 -7.90 -4.67 10.43
N PRO A 132 -7.19 -4.92 11.55
CA PRO A 132 -6.94 -6.29 12.05
C PRO A 132 -8.22 -7.05 12.38
N SER A 133 -9.28 -6.34 12.79
CA SER A 133 -10.61 -6.91 13.06
C SER A 133 -11.30 -7.45 11.81
N VAL A 134 -10.96 -6.95 10.62
CA VAL A 134 -11.51 -7.38 9.34
C VAL A 134 -10.61 -8.43 8.67
N ARG A 135 -9.29 -8.22 8.73
CA ARG A 135 -8.32 -9.15 8.17
C ARG A 135 -7.12 -9.29 9.11
N PRO A 136 -6.92 -10.48 9.72
CA PRO A 136 -5.78 -10.71 10.59
C PRO A 136 -4.48 -10.62 9.79
N GLU A 137 -3.38 -10.51 10.53
CA GLU A 137 -2.05 -10.46 9.94
C GLU A 137 -1.81 -11.64 9.00
N ARG A 138 -1.27 -11.35 7.82
CA ARG A 138 -0.75 -12.35 6.89
C ARG A 138 0.72 -12.04 6.63
N PRO A 139 1.66 -12.78 7.24
CA PRO A 139 3.07 -12.53 7.00
C PRO A 139 3.41 -12.74 5.51
N PHE A 140 4.48 -12.11 5.07
CA PHE A 140 5.13 -12.50 3.81
C PHE A 140 6.06 -13.67 4.11
N GLU A 141 6.07 -14.68 3.22
CA GLU A 141 7.10 -15.70 3.27
C GLU A 141 8.46 -15.02 3.10
N LYS A 142 9.43 -15.37 3.94
CA LYS A 142 10.81 -14.92 3.76
C LYS A 142 11.31 -15.60 2.48
N LEU A 143 11.67 -14.79 1.49
CA LEU A 143 12.43 -15.25 0.33
C LEU A 143 13.85 -15.63 0.74
#